data_AF-A0A3L6DQB0-F1
#
_entry.id   AF-A0A3L6DQB0-F1
#
_cell.length_a   1.000
_cell.length_b   1.000
_cell.length_c   1.000
_cell.angle_alpha   90.00
_cell.angle_beta   90.00
_cell.angle_gamma   90.00
#
_symmetry.space_group_name_H-M   'P 1'
#
loop_
_entity.id
_entity.type
_entity.pdbx_description
1 polymer ?
#
loop_
_entity_poly.entity_id
_entity_poly.type
_entity_poly.pdbx_seq_one_letter_code
_entity_poly.pdbx_strand_id
1 'polypeptide(L)'
;MSVHRSGKKRKKSQVASVLDDYLEHKKNQTDKTMEAFLEKKTRGEESMDRCIRIFEAMEDLTDEEKAIAAEVFENELNQEMFLKLIIHNARLIWLRRKISRITST
;
A
#
# COMPACT_ATOMS: atom_id res chain seq x y z
N MET A 1 51.67 47.53 -10.03
CA MET A 1 50.98 47.39 -8.74
C MET A 1 49.87 46.36 -8.91
N SER A 2 49.94 45.21 -8.22
CA SER A 2 48.94 44.13 -8.36
C SER A 2 47.92 44.25 -7.22
N VAL A 3 46.68 44.64 -7.54
CA VAL A 3 45.57 44.68 -6.59
C VAL A 3 44.90 43.32 -6.56
N HIS A 4 45.18 42.53 -5.51
CA HIS A 4 44.47 41.31 -5.21
C HIS A 4 43.05 41.66 -4.73
N ARG A 5 42.04 41.46 -5.58
CA ARG A 5 40.62 41.57 -5.20
C ARG A 5 40.21 40.28 -4.51
N SER A 6 40.39 40.22 -3.19
CA SER A 6 39.93 39.09 -2.36
C SER A 6 38.40 39.00 -2.38
N GLY A 7 37.86 38.09 -3.21
CA GLY A 7 36.44 37.76 -3.24
C GLY A 7 36.00 37.16 -1.89
N LYS A 8 35.39 37.98 -1.04
CA LYS A 8 34.88 37.57 0.27
C LYS A 8 33.61 36.74 0.07
N LYS A 9 33.72 35.41 0.03
CA LYS A 9 32.55 34.51 0.08
C LYS A 9 31.75 34.84 1.34
N ARG A 10 30.54 35.35 1.14
CA ARG A 10 29.60 35.76 2.20
C ARG A 10 29.19 34.49 2.98
N LYS A 11 29.52 34.42 4.27
CA LYS A 11 29.07 33.32 5.14
C LYS A 11 27.53 33.31 5.15
N LYS A 12 26.91 32.14 4.88
CA LYS A 12 25.45 31.98 5.06
C LYS A 12 25.10 32.32 6.51
N SER A 13 24.03 33.09 6.71
CA SER A 13 23.51 33.41 8.03
C SER A 13 23.04 32.14 8.74
N GLN A 14 23.20 32.06 10.05
CA GLN A 14 22.66 30.96 10.87
C GLN A 14 21.16 30.76 10.63
N VAL A 15 20.40 31.86 10.45
CA VAL A 15 18.97 31.83 10.13
C VAL A 15 18.72 31.18 8.77
N ALA A 16 19.57 31.45 7.77
CA ALA A 16 19.44 30.83 6.45
C ALA A 16 19.73 29.33 6.50
N SER A 17 20.68 28.90 7.35
CA SER A 17 20.96 27.47 7.56
C SER A 17 19.76 26.76 8.17
N VAL A 18 19.16 27.32 9.23
CA VAL A 18 18.00 26.70 9.90
C VAL A 18 16.79 26.61 8.97
N LEU A 19 16.59 27.61 8.11
CA LEU A 19 15.51 27.57 7.10
C LEU A 19 15.77 26.51 6.03
N ASP A 20 17.00 26.38 5.54
CA ASP A 20 17.38 25.32 4.60
C ASP A 20 17.15 23.93 5.24
N ASP A 21 17.57 23.73 6.48
CA ASP A 21 17.39 22.47 7.22
C ASP A 21 15.90 22.12 7.41
N TYR A 22 15.06 23.13 7.68
CA TYR A 22 13.61 22.93 7.81
C TYR A 22 12.96 22.52 6.48
N LEU A 23 13.37 23.16 5.38
CA LEU A 23 12.86 22.84 4.05
C LEU A 23 13.26 21.42 3.63
N GLU A 24 14.51 21.04 3.90
CA GLU A 24 15.00 19.68 3.65
C GLU A 24 14.26 18.65 4.51
N HIS A 25 14.05 18.93 5.80
CA HIS A 25 13.25 18.07 6.67
C HIS A 25 11.81 17.92 6.16
N LYS A 26 11.16 19.01 5.74
CA LYS A 26 9.80 18.98 5.19
C LYS A 26 9.72 18.16 3.91
N LYS A 27 10.68 18.34 3.00
CA LYS A 27 10.78 17.54 1.78
C LYS A 27 10.93 16.05 2.13
N ASN A 28 11.88 15.70 2.99
CA ASN A 28 12.12 14.33 3.41
C ASN A 28 10.90 13.68 4.09
N GLN A 29 10.13 14.46 4.86
CA GLN A 29 8.89 13.98 5.48
C GLN A 29 7.83 13.65 4.43
N THR A 30 7.65 14.53 3.45
CA THR A 30 6.71 14.30 2.34
C THR A 30 7.12 13.09 1.51
N ASP A 31 8.39 13.00 1.12
CA ASP A 31 8.92 11.89 0.32
C ASP A 31 8.69 10.55 1.04
N LYS A 32 9.06 10.45 2.33
CA LYS A 32 8.80 9.24 3.13
C LYS A 32 7.33 8.85 3.22
N THR A 33 6.44 9.84 3.30
CA THR A 33 4.99 9.60 3.39
C THR A 33 4.45 9.07 2.06
N MET A 34 4.93 9.61 0.94
CA MET A 34 4.56 9.15 -0.40
C MET A 34 5.06 7.74 -0.67
N GLU A 35 6.33 7.44 -0.34
CA GLU A 35 6.89 6.10 -0.49
C GLU A 35 6.10 5.05 0.32
N ALA A 36 5.80 5.33 1.58
CA ALA A 36 5.00 4.41 2.41
C ALA A 36 3.57 4.20 1.87
N PHE A 37 2.97 5.24 1.26
CA PHE A 37 1.67 5.13 0.61
C PHE A 37 1.73 4.25 -0.64
N LEU A 38 2.75 4.45 -1.49
CA LEU A 38 2.97 3.65 -2.70
C LEU A 38 3.24 2.19 -2.34
N GLU A 39 4.11 1.92 -1.37
CA GLU A 39 4.40 0.57 -0.90
C GLU A 39 3.15 -0.13 -0.37
N LYS A 40 2.34 0.56 0.44
CA LYS A 40 1.07 0.01 0.93
C LYS A 40 0.12 -0.32 -0.24
N LYS A 41 0.01 0.58 -1.22
CA LYS A 41 -0.85 0.39 -2.39
C LYS A 41 -0.40 -0.81 -3.21
N THR A 42 0.88 -0.91 -3.54
CA THR A 42 1.44 -2.05 -4.30
C THR A 42 1.24 -3.36 -3.55
N ARG A 43 1.48 -3.40 -2.23
CA ARG A 43 1.23 -4.59 -1.42
C ARG A 43 -0.24 -5.01 -1.42
N GLY A 44 -1.17 -4.04 -1.41
CA GLY A 44 -2.60 -4.29 -1.52
C GLY A 44 -3.01 -4.88 -2.86
N GLU A 45 -2.49 -4.33 -3.96
CA GLU A 45 -2.70 -4.83 -5.32
C GLU A 45 -2.17 -6.28 -5.47
N GLU A 46 -0.93 -6.55 -5.02
CA GLU A 46 -0.36 -7.90 -5.04
C GLU A 46 -1.16 -8.92 -4.21
N SER A 47 -1.71 -8.48 -3.08
CA SER A 47 -2.54 -9.32 -2.20
C SER A 47 -3.89 -9.65 -2.84
N MET A 48 -4.52 -8.67 -3.49
CA MET A 48 -5.76 -8.84 -4.22
C MET A 48 -5.57 -9.80 -5.41
N ASP A 49 -4.55 -9.60 -6.24
CA ASP A 49 -4.26 -10.47 -7.39
C ASP A 49 -4.07 -11.93 -6.98
N ARG A 50 -3.40 -12.17 -5.83
CA ARG A 50 -3.26 -13.52 -5.27
C ARG A 50 -4.60 -14.10 -4.83
N CYS A 51 -5.46 -13.32 -4.19
CA CYS A 51 -6.80 -13.77 -3.81
C CYS A 51 -7.61 -14.17 -5.05
N ILE A 52 -7.62 -13.31 -6.08
CA ILE A 52 -8.29 -13.56 -7.37
C ILE A 52 -7.83 -14.86 -8.00
N ARG A 53 -6.51 -15.02 -8.18
CA ARG A 53 -5.95 -16.24 -8.77
C ARG A 53 -6.35 -17.51 -8.02
N ILE A 54 -6.47 -17.44 -6.69
CA ILE A 54 -6.84 -18.59 -5.87
C ILE A 54 -8.32 -18.90 -6.00
N PHE A 55 -9.22 -17.92 -5.84
CA PHE A 55 -10.66 -18.21 -5.89
C PHE A 55 -11.13 -18.53 -7.31
N GLU A 56 -10.50 -17.96 -8.34
CA GLU A 56 -10.79 -18.30 -9.74
C GLU A 56 -10.45 -19.77 -10.04
N ALA A 57 -9.41 -20.30 -9.40
CA ALA A 57 -9.01 -21.69 -9.52
C ALA A 57 -9.83 -22.67 -8.65
N MET A 58 -10.73 -22.18 -7.78
CA MET A 58 -11.60 -23.04 -6.98
C MET A 58 -12.77 -23.55 -7.83
N GLU A 59 -12.70 -24.81 -8.25
CA GLU A 59 -13.75 -25.49 -9.03
C GLU A 59 -15.06 -25.66 -8.26
N ASP A 60 -15.00 -25.67 -6.93
CA ASP A 60 -16.18 -25.77 -6.07
C ASP A 60 -17.05 -24.51 -6.06
N LEU A 61 -16.56 -23.37 -6.58
CA LEU A 61 -17.31 -22.10 -6.62
C LEU A 61 -18.01 -21.93 -7.97
N THR A 62 -19.27 -21.48 -7.93
CA THR A 62 -19.97 -21.04 -9.14
C THR A 62 -19.41 -19.70 -9.66
N ASP A 63 -19.65 -19.38 -10.92
CA ASP A 63 -19.25 -18.09 -11.50
C ASP A 63 -19.89 -16.91 -10.75
N GLU A 64 -21.11 -17.08 -10.24
CA GLU A 64 -21.78 -16.10 -9.38
C GLU A 64 -21.08 -15.95 -8.03
N GLU A 65 -20.72 -17.06 -7.37
CA GLU A 65 -19.94 -17.03 -6.13
C GLU A 65 -18.58 -16.34 -6.35
N LYS A 66 -17.92 -16.54 -7.49
CA LYS A 66 -16.65 -15.89 -7.84
C LYS A 66 -16.82 -14.38 -8.07
N ALA A 67 -17.88 -13.97 -8.75
CA ALA A 67 -18.18 -12.54 -8.92
C ALA A 67 -18.35 -11.84 -7.58
N ILE A 68 -19.12 -12.44 -6.65
CA ILE A 68 -19.33 -11.87 -5.31
C ILE A 68 -18.06 -11.99 -4.44
N ALA A 69 -17.23 -13.02 -4.67
CA ALA A 69 -15.94 -13.14 -3.98
C ALA A 69 -15.03 -11.94 -4.25
N ALA A 70 -15.07 -11.34 -5.45
CA ALA A 70 -14.33 -10.13 -5.76
C ALA A 70 -14.69 -8.99 -4.79
N GLU A 71 -15.98 -8.80 -4.48
CA GLU A 71 -16.48 -7.81 -3.51
C GLU A 71 -16.00 -8.12 -2.08
N VAL A 72 -15.96 -9.41 -1.70
CA VAL A 72 -15.42 -9.84 -0.38
C VAL A 72 -13.97 -9.37 -0.20
N PHE A 73 -13.19 -9.36 -1.27
CA PHE A 73 -11.76 -9.04 -1.24
C PHE A 73 -11.43 -7.55 -1.39
N GLU A 74 -12.42 -6.66 -1.52
CA GLU A 74 -12.18 -5.21 -1.36
C GLU A 74 -11.64 -4.86 0.04
N ASN A 75 -11.92 -5.70 1.03
CA ASN A 75 -11.42 -5.55 2.40
C ASN A 75 -10.05 -6.23 2.60
N GLU A 76 -9.01 -5.45 2.90
CA GLU A 76 -7.63 -5.93 3.15
C GLU A 76 -7.56 -7.04 4.22
N LEU A 77 -8.38 -6.98 5.28
CA LEU A 77 -8.40 -8.02 6.32
C LEU A 77 -8.98 -9.34 5.82
N ASN A 78 -9.94 -9.28 4.89
CA ASN A 78 -10.48 -10.48 4.24
C ASN A 78 -9.42 -11.11 3.33
N GLN A 79 -8.66 -10.30 2.58
CA GLN A 79 -7.54 -10.80 1.77
C GLN A 79 -6.52 -11.54 2.63
N GLU A 80 -6.06 -10.91 3.72
CA GLU A 80 -5.08 -11.50 4.63
C GLU A 80 -5.59 -12.80 5.27
N MET A 81 -6.83 -12.79 5.76
CA MET A 81 -7.42 -13.97 6.38
C MET A 81 -7.53 -15.13 5.38
N PHE A 82 -7.97 -14.87 4.15
CA PHE A 82 -8.11 -15.89 3.12
C PHE A 82 -6.76 -16.50 2.71
N LEU A 83 -5.73 -15.66 2.52
CA LEU A 83 -4.38 -16.12 2.18
C LEU A 83 -3.74 -16.94 3.32
N LYS A 84 -4.09 -16.67 4.59
CA LYS A 84 -3.61 -17.43 5.76
C LYS A 84 -4.29 -18.79 5.94
N LEU A 85 -5.49 -19.02 5.41
CA LEU A 85 -6.22 -20.29 5.58
C LEU A 85 -5.64 -21.37 4.67
N ILE A 86 -4.71 -22.21 5.15
CA ILE A 86 -4.03 -23.21 4.31
C ILE A 86 -4.96 -24.39 3.92
N ILE A 87 -5.88 -24.77 4.81
CA ILE A 87 -6.79 -25.90 4.59
C ILE A 87 -7.86 -25.49 3.58
N HIS A 88 -7.89 -26.15 2.42
CA HIS A 88 -8.78 -25.85 1.30
C HIS A 88 -10.25 -25.72 1.73
N ASN A 89 -10.79 -26.74 2.41
CA ASN A 89 -12.19 -26.74 2.82
C ASN A 89 -12.51 -25.66 3.86
N ALA A 90 -11.58 -25.36 4.77
CA ALA A 90 -11.77 -24.27 5.73
C ALA A 90 -11.80 -22.92 5.02
N ARG A 91 -10.94 -22.71 4.02
CA ARG A 91 -10.90 -21.51 3.17
C ARG A 91 -12.20 -21.36 2.38
N LEU A 92 -12.66 -22.43 1.73
CA LEU A 92 -13.92 -22.45 0.97
C LEU A 92 -15.14 -22.15 1.84
N ILE A 93 -15.26 -22.83 3.00
CA ILE A 93 -16.36 -22.60 3.96
C ILE A 93 -16.36 -21.15 4.46
N TRP A 94 -15.18 -20.61 4.76
CA TRP A 94 -15.04 -19.23 5.19
C TRP A 94 -15.48 -18.25 4.11
N LEU A 95 -15.07 -18.47 2.85
CA LEU A 95 -15.44 -17.60 1.73
C LEU A 95 -16.95 -17.63 1.47
N ARG A 96 -17.57 -18.81 1.44
CA ARG A 96 -19.03 -18.96 1.30
C ARG A 96 -19.81 -18.23 2.39
N ARG A 97 -19.31 -18.27 3.63
CA ARG A 97 -19.91 -17.50 4.75
C ARG A 97 -19.80 -15.99 4.55
N LYS A 98 -18.74 -15.50 3.89
CA LYS A 98 -18.59 -14.08 3.57
C LYS A 98 -19.53 -13.67 2.44
N ILE A 99 -19.56 -14.45 1.35
CA ILE A 99 -20.49 -14.27 0.21
C ILE A 99 -21.93 -14.23 0.71
N SER A 100 -22.33 -15.23 1.50
CA SER A 100 -23.70 -15.31 2.06
C SER A 100 -24.08 -14.07 2.88
N ARG A 101 -23.13 -13.40 3.55
CA ARG A 101 -23.42 -12.17 4.32
C ARG A 101 -23.66 -10.96 3.41
N ILE A 102 -23.02 -10.91 2.25
CA ILE A 102 -23.20 -9.85 1.24
C ILE A 102 -24.54 -10.05 0.53
N THR A 103 -24.88 -11.29 0.17
CA THR A 103 -26.14 -11.58 -0.54
C THR A 103 -27.38 -11.56 0.35
N SER A 104 -27.21 -11.54 1.68
CA SER A 104 -28.32 -11.48 2.65
C SER A 104 -28.69 -10.05 3.07
N THR A 105 -27.97 -9.05 2.57
CA THR A 105 -28.26 -7.61 2.75
C THR A 105 -28.99 -7.06 1.55
#